data_AF-A0A7G9YZG5-F1
#
_entry.id   AF-A0A7G9YZG5-F1
#
_cell.length_a   1.000
_cell.length_b   1.000
_cell.length_c   1.000
_cell.angle_alpha   90.00
_cell.angle_beta   90.00
_cell.angle_gamma   90.00
#
_symmetry.space_group_name_H-M   'P 1'
#
loop_
_entity.id
_entity.type
_entity.pdbx_description
1 polymer ?
#
loop_
_entity_poly.entity_id
_entity_poly.type
_entity_poly.pdbx_seq_one_letter_code
_entity_poly.pdbx_strand_id
1 'polypeptide(L)'
;MAFTRRSYEEIRDSILAQITKGIVNEKHVYELYRTKHKLSNTPVKEVVKVEGTLNGSPHTFREEVDYKLTGDDMLEWLANGDKPDDRTSFFVNYTFGVPTGITDINPGSVARTIVEAVSREIDFLYAQLNHIYLAGFIDTATGSALDLVVSILGVERKPAEHATGKVTFGRGTEPGEVSVEREAHVYDGKTAYELKSTPVKNIVGVEGTKDGASKTFEKDVDYVLTGDGVEWSAGGKKPDLNSVFYVDYVAYEQIKIPVGTKVSTYARRPEDVKVFESTEEKILERTPEGRWEADIPVRAMVAGTVGNAVAGTITVMPQPPVGVEYVVNREDILNGMEAEADKELRERAKHALEVAGKATLVSLESAVWGVEGVDSVLIEEMSDGVPGVVKLIVDGGETSEIERVINDIRAAGVRVEFSRPKTIHIDVTLTVTLKRGATPASVEGDIEAKVRSYISSLNVGDDVIYSRIVGAALEVEDVYDVNELTIKAFRKEGEEVITSTRENIEIHAEERAVPREVNILVKMSEIGGK
;
A
#
# COMPACT_ATOMS: atom_id res chain seq x y z
N MET A 1 -26.63 -0.21 -22.75
CA MET A 1 -27.34 1.08 -22.63
C MET A 1 -26.72 1.84 -21.47
N ALA A 2 -26.38 3.12 -21.63
CA ALA A 2 -25.95 3.94 -20.50
C ALA A 2 -27.17 4.36 -19.67
N PHE A 3 -27.08 4.25 -18.33
CA PHE A 3 -28.12 4.76 -17.44
C PHE A 3 -28.05 6.29 -17.45
N THR A 4 -29.21 6.95 -17.55
CA THR A 4 -29.31 8.42 -17.48
C THR A 4 -30.29 8.75 -16.36
N ARG A 5 -29.78 9.44 -15.34
CA ARG A 5 -30.61 9.96 -14.24
C ARG A 5 -31.58 11.00 -14.81
N ARG A 6 -32.87 10.90 -14.45
CA ARG A 6 -33.84 11.98 -14.65
C ARG A 6 -33.90 12.84 -13.40
N SER A 7 -33.92 14.15 -13.58
CA SER A 7 -34.07 15.12 -12.51
C SER A 7 -35.51 15.22 -12.04
N TYR A 8 -35.70 15.71 -10.81
CA TYR A 8 -37.02 16.05 -10.27
C TYR A 8 -37.87 16.89 -11.23
N GLU A 9 -37.30 17.90 -11.86
CA GLU A 9 -38.02 18.82 -12.76
C GLU A 9 -38.50 18.11 -14.02
N GLU A 10 -37.64 17.30 -14.65
CA GLU A 10 -38.00 16.52 -15.83
C GLU A 10 -39.10 15.50 -15.51
N ILE A 11 -39.03 14.86 -14.34
CA ILE A 11 -40.05 13.89 -13.89
C ILE A 11 -41.38 14.61 -13.62
N ARG A 12 -41.34 15.72 -12.88
CA ARG A 12 -42.52 16.55 -12.59
C ARG A 12 -43.18 17.02 -13.88
N ASP A 13 -42.42 17.61 -14.78
CA ASP A 13 -42.95 18.21 -16.00
C ASP A 13 -43.48 17.14 -16.96
N SER A 14 -42.82 15.97 -17.02
CA SER A 14 -43.33 14.82 -17.77
C SER A 14 -44.67 14.33 -17.21
N ILE A 15 -44.81 14.18 -15.89
CA ILE A 15 -46.06 13.70 -15.26
C ILE A 15 -47.17 14.76 -15.42
N LEU A 16 -46.87 16.03 -15.21
CA LEU A 16 -47.84 17.12 -15.39
C LEU A 16 -48.31 17.22 -16.85
N ALA A 17 -47.41 17.10 -17.83
CA ALA A 17 -47.77 17.11 -19.25
C ALA A 17 -48.68 15.92 -19.60
N GLN A 18 -48.38 14.74 -19.05
CA GLN A 18 -49.19 13.54 -19.27
C GLN A 18 -50.59 13.67 -18.64
N ILE A 19 -50.70 14.17 -17.41
CA ILE A 19 -51.99 14.27 -16.71
C ILE A 19 -52.87 15.39 -17.28
N THR A 20 -52.30 16.52 -17.70
CA THR A 20 -53.07 17.69 -18.16
C THR A 20 -53.39 17.68 -19.64
N LYS A 21 -52.38 17.41 -20.47
CA LYS A 21 -52.48 17.49 -21.93
C LYS A 21 -52.61 16.12 -22.58
N GLY A 22 -52.52 15.04 -21.81
CA GLY A 22 -52.45 13.68 -22.36
C GLY A 22 -51.17 13.45 -23.18
N ILE A 23 -50.15 14.31 -23.03
CA ILE A 23 -48.93 14.25 -23.84
C ILE A 23 -47.99 13.21 -23.24
N VAL A 24 -47.64 12.20 -24.04
CA VAL A 24 -46.61 11.21 -23.74
C VAL A 24 -45.38 11.59 -24.53
N ASN A 25 -44.23 11.61 -23.86
CA ASN A 25 -42.93 11.65 -24.50
C ASN A 25 -42.35 10.23 -24.51
N GLU A 26 -42.52 9.50 -25.61
CA GLU A 26 -42.08 8.11 -25.75
C GLU A 26 -40.73 8.02 -26.47
N LYS A 27 -39.81 7.28 -25.87
CA LYS A 27 -38.47 7.05 -26.43
C LYS A 27 -38.47 5.80 -27.31
N HIS A 28 -37.96 5.93 -28.52
CA HIS A 28 -37.67 4.83 -29.43
C HIS A 28 -36.20 4.85 -29.86
N VAL A 29 -35.72 3.71 -30.37
CA VAL A 29 -34.41 3.60 -31.01
C VAL A 29 -34.65 3.42 -32.51
N TYR A 30 -33.97 4.22 -33.32
CA TYR A 30 -34.03 4.11 -34.77
C TYR A 30 -32.98 3.11 -35.28
N GLU A 31 -33.38 2.27 -36.23
CA GLU A 31 -32.54 1.28 -36.90
C GLU A 31 -32.80 1.38 -38.40
N LEU A 32 -31.75 1.34 -39.24
CA LEU A 32 -31.81 1.58 -40.70
C LEU A 32 -32.90 0.80 -41.48
N TYR A 33 -33.38 -0.33 -40.96
CA TYR A 33 -34.40 -1.17 -41.62
C TYR A 33 -35.75 -1.17 -40.90
N ARG A 34 -35.88 -0.44 -39.79
CA ARG A 34 -37.10 -0.33 -39.02
C ARG A 34 -37.72 1.03 -39.26
N THR A 35 -38.59 1.10 -40.25
CA THR A 35 -39.29 2.35 -40.60
C THR A 35 -40.56 2.58 -39.79
N LYS A 36 -41.07 1.55 -39.09
CA LYS A 36 -42.31 1.61 -38.32
C LYS A 36 -42.08 1.36 -36.84
N HIS A 37 -42.61 2.26 -36.02
CA HIS A 37 -42.51 2.20 -34.57
C HIS A 37 -43.90 2.26 -33.96
N LYS A 38 -44.24 1.23 -33.18
CA LYS A 38 -45.51 1.18 -32.46
C LYS A 38 -45.42 2.09 -31.25
N LEU A 39 -46.39 2.98 -31.13
CA LEU A 39 -46.58 3.85 -29.98
C LEU A 39 -47.34 3.08 -28.89
N SER A 40 -46.90 3.22 -27.65
CA SER A 40 -47.40 2.41 -26.53
C SER A 40 -48.81 2.80 -26.09
N ASN A 41 -49.19 4.08 -26.23
CA ASN A 41 -50.49 4.59 -25.79
C ASN A 41 -51.38 4.93 -26.99
N THR A 42 -52.48 4.20 -27.15
CA THR A 42 -53.34 4.27 -28.35
C THR A 42 -54.83 4.37 -27.94
N PRO A 43 -55.72 4.93 -28.78
CA PRO A 43 -55.43 5.59 -30.06
C PRO A 43 -54.73 6.94 -29.88
N VAL A 44 -53.71 7.18 -30.70
CA VAL A 44 -52.98 8.45 -30.77
C VAL A 44 -53.85 9.48 -31.47
N LYS A 45 -54.05 10.64 -30.82
CA LYS A 45 -54.87 11.72 -31.38
C LYS A 45 -54.08 12.68 -32.25
N GLU A 46 -52.91 13.07 -31.78
CA GLU A 46 -52.07 14.07 -32.45
C GLU A 46 -50.61 13.85 -32.05
N VAL A 47 -49.70 13.85 -33.03
CA VAL A 47 -48.25 13.88 -32.77
C VAL A 47 -47.83 15.34 -32.67
N VAL A 48 -47.48 15.77 -31.46
CA VAL A 48 -47.10 17.15 -31.16
C VAL A 48 -45.70 17.48 -31.71
N LYS A 49 -44.75 16.55 -31.54
CA LYS A 49 -43.35 16.77 -31.93
C LYS A 49 -42.55 15.48 -31.98
N VAL A 50 -41.70 15.30 -32.98
CA VAL A 50 -40.69 14.22 -33.02
C VAL A 50 -39.29 14.81 -33.04
N GLU A 51 -38.45 14.38 -32.11
CA GLU A 51 -37.07 14.88 -31.96
C GLU A 51 -36.07 13.73 -31.91
N GLY A 52 -34.87 13.94 -32.42
CA GLY A 52 -33.79 12.95 -32.36
C GLY A 52 -32.48 13.55 -32.84
N THR A 53 -31.56 12.69 -33.26
CA THR A 53 -30.24 13.12 -33.75
C THR A 53 -30.18 12.90 -35.26
N LEU A 54 -29.74 13.90 -36.00
CA LEU A 54 -29.47 13.84 -37.43
C LEU A 54 -28.06 14.40 -37.68
N ASN A 55 -27.19 13.63 -38.32
CA ASN A 55 -25.78 13.97 -38.56
C ASN A 55 -25.04 14.43 -37.28
N GLY A 56 -25.30 13.75 -36.17
CA GLY A 56 -24.69 14.03 -34.87
C GLY A 56 -25.25 15.25 -34.13
N SER A 57 -26.25 15.95 -34.69
CA SER A 57 -26.86 17.14 -34.07
C SER A 57 -28.33 16.92 -33.71
N PRO A 58 -28.86 17.56 -32.63
CA PRO A 58 -30.28 17.51 -32.33
C PRO A 58 -31.12 18.08 -33.48
N HIS A 59 -32.18 17.36 -33.86
CA HIS A 59 -33.05 17.72 -34.96
C HIS A 59 -34.53 17.45 -34.60
N THR A 60 -35.42 18.36 -35.02
CA THR A 60 -36.87 18.16 -34.94
C THR A 60 -37.37 17.77 -36.32
N PHE A 61 -37.94 16.57 -36.42
CA PHE A 61 -38.46 16.02 -37.67
C PHE A 61 -39.84 16.61 -37.97
N ARG A 62 -40.19 16.68 -39.25
CA ARG A 62 -41.43 17.29 -39.75
C ARG A 62 -42.46 16.22 -40.11
N GLU A 63 -43.68 16.42 -39.64
CA GLU A 63 -44.83 15.60 -40.02
C GLU A 63 -45.12 15.71 -41.52
N GLU A 64 -45.55 14.62 -42.14
CA GLU A 64 -45.81 14.44 -43.58
C GLU A 64 -44.61 14.65 -44.52
N VAL A 65 -43.43 14.99 -43.99
CA VAL A 65 -42.18 15.12 -44.75
C VAL A 65 -41.18 14.06 -44.33
N ASP A 66 -40.92 13.97 -43.03
CA ASP A 66 -39.92 13.10 -42.42
C ASP A 66 -40.57 11.82 -41.87
N TYR A 67 -41.73 11.98 -41.20
CA TYR A 67 -42.53 10.89 -40.67
C TYR A 67 -44.02 11.16 -40.88
N LYS A 68 -44.85 10.12 -40.74
CA LYS A 68 -46.31 10.23 -40.63
C LYS A 68 -46.85 9.29 -39.57
N LEU A 69 -48.04 9.58 -39.06
CA LEU A 69 -48.80 8.63 -38.26
C LEU A 69 -49.62 7.73 -39.19
N THR A 70 -49.38 6.43 -39.14
CA THR A 70 -50.10 5.44 -39.95
C THR A 70 -51.07 4.66 -39.06
N GLY A 71 -52.37 4.87 -39.26
CA GLY A 71 -53.40 4.39 -38.34
C GLY A 71 -53.42 5.20 -37.04
N ASP A 72 -53.83 4.56 -35.94
CA ASP A 72 -53.95 5.22 -34.62
C ASP A 72 -52.84 4.78 -33.63
N ASP A 73 -51.83 4.03 -34.09
CA ASP A 73 -50.82 3.42 -33.21
C ASP A 73 -49.39 3.33 -33.75
N MET A 74 -49.11 3.74 -34.99
CA MET A 74 -47.78 3.55 -35.61
C MET A 74 -47.21 4.85 -36.16
N LEU A 75 -45.99 5.19 -35.73
CA LEU A 75 -45.18 6.21 -36.40
C LEU A 75 -44.37 5.55 -37.53
N GLU A 76 -44.51 6.07 -38.74
CA GLU A 76 -43.83 5.58 -39.95
C GLU A 76 -42.89 6.64 -40.52
N TRP A 77 -41.60 6.32 -40.59
CA TRP A 77 -40.59 7.12 -41.26
C TRP A 77 -40.75 7.04 -42.78
N LEU A 78 -40.81 8.20 -43.44
CA LEU A 78 -41.02 8.30 -44.88
C LEU A 78 -39.72 8.03 -45.65
N ALA A 79 -39.81 7.32 -46.78
CA ALA A 79 -38.65 6.90 -47.55
C ALA A 79 -37.73 8.07 -47.96
N ASN A 80 -38.33 9.20 -48.37
CA ASN A 80 -37.62 10.38 -48.86
C ASN A 80 -37.37 11.46 -47.79
N GLY A 81 -37.79 11.21 -46.55
CA GLY A 81 -37.66 12.14 -45.43
C GLY A 81 -36.34 11.98 -44.67
N ASP A 82 -35.99 13.00 -43.89
CA ASP A 82 -34.86 12.94 -42.96
C ASP A 82 -35.18 11.94 -41.84
N LYS A 83 -34.19 11.13 -41.44
CA LYS A 83 -34.36 10.06 -40.44
C LYS A 83 -33.28 10.17 -39.36
N PRO A 84 -33.55 9.71 -38.13
CA PRO A 84 -32.52 9.72 -37.09
C PRO A 84 -31.29 8.92 -37.51
N ASP A 85 -30.13 9.26 -36.94
CA ASP A 85 -28.90 8.51 -37.15
C ASP A 85 -29.08 7.06 -36.66
N ASP A 86 -28.42 6.11 -37.33
CA ASP A 86 -28.55 4.69 -36.99
C ASP A 86 -28.17 4.42 -35.52
N ARG A 87 -28.98 3.60 -34.85
CA ARG A 87 -28.83 3.25 -33.43
C ARG A 87 -28.90 4.43 -32.45
N THR A 88 -29.40 5.59 -32.90
CA THR A 88 -29.69 6.71 -32.01
C THR A 88 -31.13 6.66 -31.50
N SER A 89 -31.35 7.33 -30.36
CA SER A 89 -32.68 7.45 -29.79
C SER A 89 -33.42 8.65 -30.37
N PHE A 90 -34.71 8.49 -30.61
CA PHE A 90 -35.62 9.58 -30.93
C PHE A 90 -36.83 9.55 -29.99
N PHE A 91 -37.51 10.68 -29.87
CA PHE A 91 -38.56 10.95 -28.93
C PHE A 91 -39.81 11.40 -29.67
N VAL A 92 -40.92 10.71 -29.45
CA VAL A 92 -42.22 11.05 -30.03
C VAL A 92 -43.08 11.63 -28.92
N ASN A 93 -43.40 12.91 -29.06
CA ASN A 93 -44.36 13.61 -28.20
C ASN A 93 -45.72 13.54 -28.85
N TYR A 94 -46.68 12.85 -28.25
CA TYR A 94 -48.02 12.67 -28.83
C TYR A 94 -49.10 12.69 -27.75
N THR A 95 -50.32 13.06 -28.14
CA THR A 95 -51.49 13.04 -27.26
C THR A 95 -52.28 11.75 -27.46
N PHE A 96 -52.82 11.20 -26.37
CA PHE A 96 -53.71 10.06 -26.38
C PHE A 96 -54.86 10.28 -25.38
N GLY A 97 -56.05 9.73 -25.67
CA GLY A 97 -57.21 9.85 -24.78
C GLY A 97 -57.83 11.26 -24.70
N VAL A 98 -58.75 11.48 -23.76
CA VAL A 98 -59.43 12.78 -23.54
C VAL A 98 -58.70 13.54 -22.43
N PRO A 99 -58.44 14.86 -22.57
CA PRO A 99 -57.85 15.65 -21.49
C PRO A 99 -58.64 15.46 -20.20
N THR A 100 -57.95 15.22 -19.08
CA THR A 100 -58.57 14.82 -17.80
C THR A 100 -59.40 15.93 -17.13
N GLY A 101 -59.39 17.14 -17.70
CA GLY A 101 -60.05 18.32 -17.14
C GLY A 101 -59.23 19.02 -16.03
N ILE A 102 -58.08 18.47 -15.66
CA ILE A 102 -57.15 19.08 -14.71
C ILE A 102 -56.41 20.24 -15.41
N THR A 103 -56.62 21.46 -14.91
CA THR A 103 -56.11 22.69 -15.55
C THR A 103 -55.19 23.51 -14.64
N ASP A 104 -55.34 23.41 -13.31
CA ASP A 104 -54.52 24.16 -12.38
C ASP A 104 -53.20 23.45 -12.06
N ILE A 105 -52.15 23.83 -12.77
CA ILE A 105 -50.76 23.36 -12.59
C ILE A 105 -49.85 24.41 -11.96
N ASN A 106 -50.42 25.47 -11.40
CA ASN A 106 -49.64 26.50 -10.76
C ASN A 106 -49.02 25.98 -9.45
N PRO A 107 -47.84 26.48 -9.05
CA PRO A 107 -47.28 26.15 -7.75
C PRO A 107 -48.31 26.38 -6.63
N GLY A 108 -48.51 25.35 -5.78
CA GLY A 108 -49.51 25.38 -4.70
C GLY A 108 -50.86 24.76 -5.05
N SER A 109 -51.11 24.34 -6.30
CA SER A 109 -52.32 23.58 -6.63
C SER A 109 -52.27 22.15 -6.07
N VAL A 110 -53.43 21.57 -5.73
CA VAL A 110 -53.51 20.20 -5.18
C VAL A 110 -52.90 19.18 -6.15
N ALA A 111 -53.21 19.30 -7.44
CA ALA A 111 -52.68 18.40 -8.47
C ALA A 111 -51.15 18.51 -8.58
N ARG A 112 -50.62 19.73 -8.57
CA ARG A 112 -49.17 19.95 -8.62
C ARG A 112 -48.49 19.44 -7.36
N THR A 113 -49.02 19.73 -6.17
CA THR A 113 -48.43 19.27 -4.91
C THR A 113 -48.34 17.75 -4.82
N ILE A 114 -49.37 17.03 -5.30
CA ILE A 114 -49.33 15.56 -5.36
C ILE A 114 -48.25 15.08 -6.33
N VAL A 115 -48.18 15.66 -7.54
CA VAL A 115 -47.16 15.29 -8.53
C VAL A 115 -45.76 15.61 -8.01
N GLU A 116 -45.54 16.76 -7.40
CA GLU A 116 -44.26 17.15 -6.80
C GLU A 116 -43.83 16.17 -5.70
N ALA A 117 -44.76 15.72 -4.85
CA ALA A 117 -44.45 14.69 -3.84
C ALA A 117 -44.01 13.37 -4.48
N VAL A 118 -44.73 12.89 -5.50
CA VAL A 118 -44.38 11.64 -6.21
C VAL A 118 -43.07 11.78 -6.99
N SER A 119 -42.88 12.89 -7.70
CA SER A 119 -41.66 13.18 -8.47
C SER A 119 -40.42 13.21 -7.59
N ARG A 120 -40.55 13.66 -6.34
CA ARG A 120 -39.45 13.66 -5.37
C ARG A 120 -39.02 12.24 -4.99
N GLU A 121 -39.97 11.34 -4.76
CA GLU A 121 -39.69 9.93 -4.50
C GLU A 121 -39.06 9.23 -5.72
N ILE A 122 -39.55 9.54 -6.92
CA ILE A 122 -38.98 8.99 -8.17
C ILE A 122 -37.55 9.51 -8.39
N ASP A 123 -37.26 10.79 -8.16
CA ASP A 123 -35.89 11.34 -8.24
C ASP A 123 -34.97 10.65 -7.23
N PHE A 124 -35.45 10.40 -6.01
CA PHE A 124 -34.69 9.64 -5.02
C PHE A 124 -34.36 8.21 -5.49
N LEU A 125 -35.31 7.50 -6.12
CA LEU A 125 -35.07 6.19 -6.71
C LEU A 125 -34.05 6.27 -7.86
N TYR A 126 -34.13 7.27 -8.73
CA TYR A 126 -33.14 7.49 -9.77
C TYR A 126 -31.74 7.78 -9.19
N ALA A 127 -31.66 8.51 -8.07
CA ALA A 127 -30.39 8.75 -7.37
C ALA A 127 -29.79 7.45 -6.80
N GLN A 128 -30.63 6.59 -6.21
CA GLN A 128 -30.19 5.28 -5.73
C GLN A 128 -29.71 4.36 -6.87
N LEU A 129 -30.46 4.30 -7.97
CA LEU A 129 -30.08 3.55 -9.16
C LEU A 129 -28.76 4.06 -9.76
N ASN A 130 -28.57 5.37 -9.78
CA ASN A 130 -27.31 5.96 -10.23
C ASN A 130 -26.14 5.54 -9.34
N HIS A 131 -26.34 5.50 -8.02
CA HIS A 131 -25.32 5.04 -7.09
C HIS A 131 -24.95 3.57 -7.34
N ILE A 132 -25.94 2.69 -7.55
CA ILE A 132 -25.71 1.28 -7.90
C ILE A 132 -24.98 1.15 -9.23
N TYR A 133 -25.36 1.95 -10.24
CA TYR A 133 -24.69 1.95 -11.54
C TYR A 133 -23.21 2.33 -11.40
N LEU A 134 -22.91 3.39 -10.66
CA LEU A 134 -21.53 3.83 -10.41
C LEU A 134 -20.74 2.86 -9.52
N ALA A 135 -21.40 2.11 -8.66
CA ALA A 135 -20.76 1.09 -7.83
C ALA A 135 -20.19 -0.09 -8.66
N GLY A 136 -20.56 -0.23 -9.93
CA GLY A 136 -20.04 -1.25 -10.83
C GLY A 136 -18.69 -0.93 -11.50
N PHE A 137 -18.14 0.27 -11.31
CA PHE A 137 -16.88 0.68 -11.94
C PHE A 137 -15.79 0.91 -10.91
N ILE A 138 -14.58 0.44 -11.22
CA ILE A 138 -13.41 0.53 -10.32
C ILE A 138 -13.10 1.97 -9.89
N ASP A 139 -13.31 2.95 -10.78
CA ASP A 139 -13.02 4.36 -10.51
C ASP A 139 -14.02 5.02 -9.55
N THR A 140 -15.27 4.56 -9.55
CA THR A 140 -16.36 5.20 -8.80
C THR A 140 -16.89 4.37 -7.63
N ALA A 141 -16.61 3.07 -7.61
CA ALA A 141 -16.98 2.18 -6.52
C ALA A 141 -16.27 2.57 -5.21
N THR A 142 -16.95 2.40 -4.08
CA THR A 142 -16.45 2.71 -2.73
C THR A 142 -16.86 1.61 -1.74
N GLY A 143 -16.12 1.48 -0.64
CA GLY A 143 -16.36 0.48 0.41
C GLY A 143 -16.48 -0.93 -0.14
N SER A 144 -17.51 -1.67 0.33
CA SER A 144 -17.74 -3.06 -0.05
C SER A 144 -18.01 -3.27 -1.55
N ALA A 145 -18.53 -2.26 -2.25
CA ALA A 145 -18.70 -2.36 -3.70
C ALA A 145 -17.34 -2.38 -4.42
N LEU A 146 -16.39 -1.56 -3.96
CA LEU A 146 -15.03 -1.58 -4.50
C LEU A 146 -14.38 -2.95 -4.25
N ASP A 147 -14.54 -3.51 -3.05
CA ASP A 147 -14.01 -4.83 -2.69
C ASP A 147 -14.51 -5.92 -3.66
N LEU A 148 -15.80 -5.91 -3.99
CA LEU A 148 -16.38 -6.85 -4.96
C LEU A 148 -15.83 -6.64 -6.38
N VAL A 149 -15.69 -5.39 -6.83
CA VAL A 149 -15.14 -5.09 -8.16
C VAL A 149 -13.70 -5.57 -8.28
N VAL A 150 -12.85 -5.29 -7.27
CA VAL A 150 -11.43 -5.68 -7.31
C VAL A 150 -11.22 -7.18 -7.09
N SER A 151 -12.15 -7.89 -6.45
CA SER A 151 -12.07 -9.34 -6.26
C SER A 151 -12.04 -10.12 -7.59
N ILE A 152 -12.60 -9.56 -8.66
CA ILE A 152 -12.54 -10.14 -10.02
C ILE A 152 -11.09 -10.25 -10.49
N LEU A 153 -10.23 -9.35 -10.02
CA LEU A 153 -8.79 -9.32 -10.31
C LEU A 153 -7.96 -10.15 -9.32
N GLY A 154 -8.60 -10.85 -8.37
CA GLY A 154 -7.90 -11.58 -7.29
C GLY A 154 -7.25 -10.66 -6.25
N VAL A 155 -7.67 -9.40 -6.19
CA VAL A 155 -7.16 -8.40 -5.25
C VAL A 155 -8.10 -8.32 -4.06
N GLU A 156 -7.57 -8.53 -2.85
CA GLU A 156 -8.32 -8.37 -1.59
C GLU A 156 -7.78 -7.20 -0.78
N ARG A 157 -8.66 -6.47 -0.08
CA ARG A 157 -8.30 -5.35 0.78
C ARG A 157 -7.46 -5.82 1.96
N LYS A 158 -6.38 -5.10 2.25
CA LYS A 158 -5.60 -5.37 3.46
C LYS A 158 -6.41 -4.97 4.70
N PRO A 159 -6.66 -5.90 5.64
CA PRO A 159 -7.44 -5.59 6.84
C PRO A 159 -6.65 -4.70 7.79
N ALA A 160 -7.35 -4.08 8.74
CA ALA A 160 -6.69 -3.38 9.84
C ALA A 160 -5.90 -4.38 10.70
N GLU A 161 -4.71 -3.98 11.14
CA GLU A 161 -3.83 -4.79 11.97
C GLU A 161 -3.91 -4.37 13.44
N HIS A 162 -3.84 -5.35 14.34
CA HIS A 162 -3.82 -5.10 15.77
C HIS A 162 -2.43 -4.69 16.24
N ALA A 163 -2.36 -3.66 17.07
CA ALA A 163 -1.13 -3.29 17.74
C ALA A 163 -0.66 -4.44 18.66
N THR A 164 0.60 -4.85 18.53
CA THR A 164 1.22 -5.93 19.31
C THR A 164 2.53 -5.47 19.91
N GLY A 165 2.77 -5.82 21.17
CA GLY A 165 3.97 -5.41 21.89
C GLY A 165 4.12 -6.18 23.19
N LYS A 166 5.03 -5.74 24.07
CA LYS A 166 5.25 -6.37 25.37
C LYS A 166 4.80 -5.47 26.51
N VAL A 167 4.24 -6.10 27.53
CA VAL A 167 3.85 -5.46 28.78
C VAL A 167 4.51 -6.21 29.93
N THR A 168 5.11 -5.46 30.85
CA THR A 168 5.73 -5.99 32.06
C THR A 168 4.68 -6.05 33.16
N PHE A 169 4.38 -7.25 33.65
CA PHE A 169 3.64 -7.45 34.89
C PHE A 169 4.64 -7.61 36.03
N GLY A 170 4.32 -7.11 37.21
CA GLY A 170 5.23 -7.27 38.33
C GLY A 170 4.64 -7.06 39.71
N ARG A 171 5.47 -7.39 40.70
CA ARG A 171 5.26 -7.11 42.12
C ARG A 171 6.57 -6.74 42.80
N GLY A 172 6.48 -5.86 43.79
CA GLY A 172 7.60 -5.46 44.63
C GLY A 172 7.75 -6.31 45.90
N THR A 173 6.70 -6.99 46.34
CA THR A 173 6.75 -7.88 47.52
C THR A 173 7.12 -9.31 47.16
N GLU A 174 7.73 -10.06 48.08
CA GLU A 174 8.05 -11.48 47.86
C GLU A 174 6.76 -12.33 47.73
N PRO A 175 6.71 -13.30 46.80
CA PRO A 175 5.66 -14.32 46.74
C PRO A 175 5.56 -15.14 48.03
N GLY A 176 4.45 -15.87 48.16
CA GLY A 176 4.31 -16.88 49.22
C GLY A 176 5.39 -17.95 49.14
N GLU A 177 5.61 -18.67 50.24
CA GLU A 177 6.62 -19.72 50.34
C GLU A 177 5.97 -21.11 50.33
N VAL A 178 6.58 -22.04 49.62
CA VAL A 178 6.24 -23.46 49.59
C VAL A 178 7.41 -24.25 50.13
N SER A 179 7.19 -25.01 51.20
CA SER A 179 8.19 -25.93 51.73
C SER A 179 8.08 -27.29 51.03
N VAL A 180 9.19 -27.77 50.48
CA VAL A 180 9.31 -29.09 49.86
C VAL A 180 10.22 -29.94 50.74
N GLU A 181 9.69 -31.06 51.20
CA GLU A 181 10.41 -32.01 52.03
C GLU A 181 10.80 -33.24 51.21
N ARG A 182 12.04 -33.67 51.39
CA ARG A 182 12.64 -34.92 50.93
C ARG A 182 12.52 -35.14 49.43
N GLU A 183 12.85 -34.14 48.62
CA GLU A 183 12.95 -34.32 47.17
C GLU A 183 14.15 -35.22 46.84
N ALA A 184 13.87 -36.38 46.25
CA ALA A 184 14.88 -37.39 45.95
C ALA A 184 15.58 -37.14 44.59
N HIS A 185 16.90 -37.19 44.61
CA HIS A 185 17.80 -37.11 43.46
C HIS A 185 18.79 -38.28 43.48
N VAL A 186 19.12 -38.84 42.31
CA VAL A 186 20.16 -39.88 42.19
C VAL A 186 21.48 -39.22 41.86
N TYR A 187 22.50 -39.43 42.67
CA TYR A 187 23.83 -38.90 42.42
C TYR A 187 24.55 -39.73 41.36
N ASP A 188 24.62 -39.21 40.14
CA ASP A 188 25.25 -39.84 38.97
C ASP A 188 26.67 -39.30 38.68
N GLY A 189 27.19 -38.44 39.57
CA GLY A 189 28.49 -37.79 39.43
C GLY A 189 28.43 -36.39 38.79
N LYS A 190 27.25 -35.91 38.40
CA LYS A 190 27.07 -34.50 38.01
C LYS A 190 27.36 -33.56 39.18
N THR A 191 27.81 -32.36 38.84
CA THR A 191 28.08 -31.30 39.80
C THR A 191 26.81 -30.56 40.22
N ALA A 192 25.78 -30.47 39.38
CA ALA A 192 24.55 -29.73 39.66
C ALA A 192 23.29 -30.56 39.43
N TYR A 193 22.27 -30.33 40.27
CA TYR A 193 20.96 -30.97 40.22
C TYR A 193 19.85 -29.92 40.41
N GLU A 194 18.97 -29.79 39.42
CA GLU A 194 17.85 -28.84 39.46
C GLU A 194 16.74 -29.35 40.38
N LEU A 195 16.16 -28.46 41.19
CA LEU A 195 15.02 -28.78 42.05
C LEU A 195 13.70 -28.58 41.29
N LYS A 196 12.69 -29.39 41.61
CA LYS A 196 11.42 -29.37 40.87
C LYS A 196 10.57 -28.13 41.12
N SER A 197 10.59 -27.59 42.34
CA SER A 197 9.79 -26.41 42.70
C SER A 197 10.68 -25.18 42.61
N THR A 198 10.52 -24.43 41.52
CA THR A 198 11.27 -23.21 41.27
C THR A 198 10.31 -22.02 41.24
N PRO A 199 10.76 -20.82 41.63
CA PRO A 199 12.13 -20.45 42.02
C PRO A 199 12.48 -20.77 43.48
N VAL A 200 13.71 -21.23 43.75
CA VAL A 200 14.15 -21.68 45.07
C VAL A 200 14.61 -20.49 45.93
N LYS A 201 14.03 -20.33 47.12
CA LYS A 201 14.44 -19.30 48.10
C LYS A 201 15.70 -19.71 48.84
N ASN A 202 15.68 -20.90 49.44
CA ASN A 202 16.83 -21.47 50.14
C ASN A 202 16.68 -22.98 50.31
N ILE A 203 17.82 -23.67 50.34
CA ILE A 203 17.89 -25.07 50.77
C ILE A 203 17.90 -25.09 52.30
N VAL A 204 17.06 -25.95 52.88
CA VAL A 204 16.94 -26.18 54.32
C VAL A 204 17.91 -27.27 54.77
N GLY A 205 18.02 -28.36 54.00
CA GLY A 205 18.91 -29.47 54.32
C GLY A 205 19.14 -30.39 53.12
N VAL A 206 20.29 -31.06 53.12
CA VAL A 206 20.62 -32.10 52.14
C VAL A 206 21.14 -33.33 52.88
N GLU A 207 20.49 -34.47 52.68
CA GLU A 207 20.86 -35.74 53.28
C GLU A 207 21.09 -36.79 52.20
N GLY A 208 22.13 -37.60 52.31
CA GLY A 208 22.38 -38.68 51.35
C GLY A 208 23.34 -39.72 51.89
N THR A 209 23.64 -40.73 51.07
CA THR A 209 24.54 -41.79 51.50
C THR A 209 25.99 -41.42 51.21
N LYS A 210 26.86 -41.49 52.22
CA LYS A 210 28.30 -41.34 52.10
C LYS A 210 28.99 -42.46 52.88
N ASP A 211 29.91 -43.17 52.24
CA ASP A 211 30.62 -44.31 52.82
C ASP A 211 29.66 -45.39 53.39
N GLY A 212 28.52 -45.58 52.72
CA GLY A 212 27.49 -46.57 53.12
C GLY A 212 26.59 -46.17 54.30
N ALA A 213 26.72 -44.95 54.84
CA ALA A 213 25.85 -44.44 55.91
C ALA A 213 25.13 -43.14 55.48
N SER A 214 23.97 -42.87 56.08
CA SER A 214 23.26 -41.59 55.88
C SER A 214 24.05 -40.45 56.52
N LYS A 215 24.24 -39.37 55.77
CA LYS A 215 25.02 -38.20 56.16
C LYS A 215 24.33 -36.93 55.69
N THR A 216 24.30 -35.92 56.57
CA THR A 216 23.89 -34.57 56.23
C THR A 216 25.09 -33.82 55.63
N PHE A 217 24.85 -33.11 54.54
CA PHE A 217 25.84 -32.29 53.87
C PHE A 217 25.70 -30.83 54.32
N GLU A 218 26.82 -30.12 54.41
CA GLU A 218 26.87 -28.74 54.89
C GLU A 218 26.78 -27.73 53.74
N LYS A 219 25.87 -26.75 53.86
CA LYS A 219 25.75 -25.65 52.90
C LYS A 219 27.02 -24.78 52.91
N ASP A 220 27.43 -24.31 51.75
CA ASP A 220 28.64 -23.50 51.49
C ASP A 220 29.98 -24.22 51.79
N VAL A 221 29.92 -25.52 52.10
CA VAL A 221 31.09 -26.40 52.30
C VAL A 221 31.02 -27.59 51.35
N ASP A 222 29.93 -28.35 51.43
CA ASP A 222 29.70 -29.55 50.62
C ASP A 222 28.92 -29.21 49.34
N TYR A 223 27.96 -28.30 49.42
CA TYR A 223 27.15 -27.82 48.30
C TYR A 223 26.80 -26.33 48.42
N VAL A 224 26.44 -25.71 47.30
CA VAL A 224 25.91 -24.35 47.20
C VAL A 224 24.60 -24.35 46.44
N LEU A 225 23.75 -23.35 46.71
CA LEU A 225 22.56 -23.08 45.88
C LEU A 225 23.01 -22.23 44.70
N THR A 226 22.96 -22.80 43.49
CA THR A 226 23.27 -22.09 42.24
C THR A 226 22.06 -22.18 41.31
N GLY A 227 21.51 -21.03 40.93
CA GLY A 227 20.22 -20.98 40.23
C GLY A 227 19.11 -21.57 41.12
N ASP A 228 18.34 -22.51 40.56
CA ASP A 228 17.27 -23.23 41.26
C ASP A 228 17.68 -24.68 41.64
N GLY A 229 18.98 -24.92 41.83
CA GLY A 229 19.53 -26.26 42.01
C GLY A 229 20.61 -26.36 43.08
N VAL A 230 20.89 -27.60 43.47
CA VAL A 230 22.01 -27.95 44.36
C VAL A 230 23.25 -28.18 43.51
N GLU A 231 24.30 -27.41 43.75
CA GLU A 231 25.62 -27.60 43.12
C GLU A 231 26.64 -28.09 44.15
N TRP A 232 27.22 -29.27 43.92
CA TRP A 232 28.22 -29.89 44.76
C TRP A 232 29.59 -29.22 44.60
N SER A 233 30.16 -28.80 45.73
CA SER A 233 31.45 -28.12 45.77
C SER A 233 32.60 -29.07 45.42
N ALA A 234 33.60 -28.59 44.65
CA ALA A 234 34.69 -29.43 44.15
C ALA A 234 35.46 -30.18 45.27
N GLY A 235 35.76 -29.50 46.38
CA GLY A 235 36.44 -30.05 47.56
C GLY A 235 35.50 -30.51 48.69
N GLY A 236 34.19 -30.42 48.50
CA GLY A 236 33.17 -30.82 49.47
C GLY A 236 32.92 -32.33 49.49
N LYS A 237 32.30 -32.84 50.55
CA LYS A 237 31.80 -34.22 50.60
C LYS A 237 30.62 -34.33 49.63
N LYS A 238 30.58 -35.43 48.87
CA LYS A 238 29.53 -35.71 47.89
C LYS A 238 28.92 -37.09 48.16
N PRO A 239 27.64 -37.32 47.81
CA PRO A 239 27.03 -38.64 47.93
C PRO A 239 27.83 -39.71 47.20
N ASP A 240 27.64 -40.97 47.58
CA ASP A 240 28.24 -42.11 46.89
C ASP A 240 27.63 -42.24 45.48
N LEU A 241 28.44 -42.65 44.51
CA LEU A 241 27.99 -42.79 43.12
C LEU A 241 26.83 -43.79 43.02
N ASN A 242 25.78 -43.42 42.29
CA ASN A 242 24.51 -44.14 42.15
C ASN A 242 23.69 -44.26 43.44
N SER A 243 23.96 -43.44 44.46
CA SER A 243 23.12 -43.35 45.66
C SER A 243 22.07 -42.24 45.54
N VAL A 244 21.00 -42.34 46.34
CA VAL A 244 19.97 -41.29 46.43
C VAL A 244 20.35 -40.29 47.52
N PHE A 245 20.20 -39.01 47.22
CA PHE A 245 20.19 -37.94 48.21
C PHE A 245 18.84 -37.22 48.18
N TYR A 246 18.46 -36.65 49.32
CA TYR A 246 17.21 -35.95 49.56
C TYR A 246 17.53 -34.48 49.83
N VAL A 247 16.72 -33.60 49.27
CA VAL A 247 16.83 -32.15 49.46
C VAL A 247 15.55 -31.63 50.09
N ASP A 248 15.68 -30.96 51.22
CA ASP A 248 14.63 -30.16 51.85
C ASP A 248 14.88 -28.69 51.50
N TYR A 249 13.89 -27.99 50.96
CA TYR A 249 14.08 -26.61 50.52
C TYR A 249 12.78 -25.81 50.55
N VAL A 250 12.93 -24.49 50.55
CA VAL A 250 11.82 -23.54 50.42
C VAL A 250 11.88 -22.91 49.04
N ALA A 251 10.77 -22.94 48.33
CA ALA A 251 10.58 -22.29 47.03
C ALA A 251 9.52 -21.18 47.14
N TYR A 252 9.52 -20.27 46.18
CA TYR A 252 8.46 -19.27 46.03
C TYR A 252 7.28 -19.86 45.27
N GLU A 253 6.06 -19.46 45.65
CA GLU A 253 4.86 -19.74 44.87
C GLU A 253 4.97 -19.14 43.47
N GLN A 254 4.68 -19.96 42.45
CA GLN A 254 4.69 -19.50 41.07
C GLN A 254 3.48 -18.60 40.78
N ILE A 255 3.76 -17.37 40.36
CA ILE A 255 2.74 -16.41 39.97
C ILE A 255 2.59 -16.46 38.46
N LYS A 256 1.47 -17.01 38.01
CA LYS A 256 1.18 -17.21 36.59
C LYS A 256 0.29 -16.09 36.06
N ILE A 257 0.66 -15.56 34.91
CA ILE A 257 -0.18 -14.69 34.12
C ILE A 257 -0.74 -15.52 32.96
N PRO A 258 -2.02 -15.91 32.99
CA PRO A 258 -2.58 -16.74 31.94
C PRO A 258 -2.73 -15.96 30.63
N VAL A 259 -2.82 -16.70 29.51
CA VAL A 259 -3.30 -16.14 28.24
C VAL A 259 -4.71 -15.57 28.42
N GLY A 260 -5.03 -14.47 27.73
CA GLY A 260 -6.32 -13.80 27.88
C GLY A 260 -6.40 -12.79 29.03
N THR A 261 -5.30 -12.54 29.74
CA THR A 261 -5.24 -11.52 30.80
C THR A 261 -5.39 -10.13 30.18
N LYS A 262 -6.37 -9.36 30.66
CA LYS A 262 -6.66 -8.02 30.12
C LYS A 262 -5.95 -6.92 30.89
N VAL A 263 -5.35 -6.00 30.13
CA VAL A 263 -4.70 -4.79 30.64
C VAL A 263 -5.16 -3.59 29.81
N SER A 264 -5.04 -2.39 30.36
CA SER A 264 -5.56 -1.20 29.70
C SER A 264 -4.82 0.07 30.05
N THR A 265 -4.95 1.06 29.19
CA THR A 265 -4.56 2.44 29.51
C THR A 265 -5.57 3.07 30.47
N TYR A 266 -5.12 4.07 31.22
CA TYR A 266 -6.03 4.94 31.94
C TYR A 266 -6.49 6.09 31.03
N ALA A 267 -7.80 6.28 30.92
CA ALA A 267 -8.40 7.44 30.26
C ALA A 267 -9.62 7.94 31.04
N ARG A 268 -9.90 9.25 30.93
CA ARG A 268 -11.07 9.87 31.60
C ARG A 268 -12.39 9.46 30.97
N ARG A 269 -12.37 9.16 29.68
CA ARG A 269 -13.54 8.78 28.89
C ARG A 269 -13.41 7.31 28.50
N PRO A 270 -14.46 6.49 28.66
CA PRO A 270 -14.41 5.06 28.33
C PRO A 270 -14.01 4.76 26.88
N GLU A 271 -14.40 5.61 25.93
CA GLU A 271 -14.10 5.47 24.50
C GLU A 271 -12.61 5.62 24.16
N ASP A 272 -11.83 6.28 25.03
CA ASP A 272 -10.39 6.49 24.85
C ASP A 272 -9.54 5.39 25.52
N VAL A 273 -10.18 4.46 26.25
CA VAL A 273 -9.50 3.35 26.94
C VAL A 273 -9.07 2.32 25.92
N LYS A 274 -7.77 2.03 25.90
CA LYS A 274 -7.17 1.04 25.01
C LYS A 274 -6.97 -0.24 25.80
N VAL A 275 -7.59 -1.32 25.35
CA VAL A 275 -7.54 -2.62 26.02
C VAL A 275 -6.67 -3.57 25.23
N PHE A 276 -5.78 -4.26 25.94
CA PHE A 276 -4.89 -5.28 25.41
C PHE A 276 -5.12 -6.59 26.16
N GLU A 277 -4.77 -7.69 25.49
CA GLU A 277 -4.92 -9.04 26.01
C GLU A 277 -3.60 -9.79 25.84
N SER A 278 -3.18 -10.53 26.87
CA SER A 278 -1.98 -11.39 26.78
C SER A 278 -2.18 -12.52 25.78
N THR A 279 -1.17 -12.74 24.94
CA THR A 279 -1.19 -13.81 23.92
C THR A 279 -0.48 -15.08 24.36
N GLU A 280 0.25 -15.02 25.48
CA GLU A 280 1.00 -16.13 26.04
C GLU A 280 0.85 -16.17 27.56
N GLU A 281 1.03 -17.35 28.15
CA GLU A 281 1.19 -17.53 29.59
C GLU A 281 2.66 -17.34 29.98
N LYS A 282 2.91 -16.60 31.07
CA LYS A 282 4.25 -16.50 31.68
C LYS A 282 4.19 -16.50 33.20
N ILE A 283 5.30 -16.88 33.82
CA ILE A 283 5.51 -16.87 35.26
C ILE A 283 6.37 -15.66 35.61
N LEU A 284 6.08 -14.99 36.73
CA LEU A 284 6.98 -13.93 37.22
C LEU A 284 8.31 -14.51 37.67
N GLU A 285 9.40 -13.90 37.21
CA GLU A 285 10.77 -14.28 37.57
C GLU A 285 11.41 -13.18 38.41
N ARG A 286 12.37 -13.57 39.25
CA ARG A 286 13.08 -12.62 40.09
C ARG A 286 14.09 -11.83 39.26
N THR A 287 13.96 -10.51 39.26
CA THR A 287 14.90 -9.62 38.58
C THR A 287 16.14 -9.37 39.44
N PRO A 288 17.27 -8.95 38.84
CA PRO A 288 18.48 -8.57 39.60
C PRO A 288 18.26 -7.47 40.64
N GLU A 289 17.23 -6.64 40.43
CA GLU A 289 16.83 -5.55 41.33
C GLU A 289 15.97 -6.03 42.52
N GLY A 290 15.72 -7.35 42.64
CA GLY A 290 14.96 -7.95 43.72
C GLY A 290 13.44 -7.88 43.54
N ARG A 291 12.95 -7.40 42.39
CA ARG A 291 11.52 -7.41 42.03
C ARG A 291 11.15 -8.71 41.35
N TRP A 292 9.86 -8.97 41.21
CA TRP A 292 9.34 -10.11 40.46
C TRP A 292 8.59 -9.59 39.25
N GLU A 293 9.07 -9.90 38.05
CA GLU A 293 8.53 -9.35 36.80
C GLU A 293 8.49 -10.40 35.68
N ALA A 294 7.62 -10.19 34.71
CA ALA A 294 7.63 -10.90 33.44
C ALA A 294 7.18 -10.00 32.30
N ASP A 295 7.92 -10.02 31.19
CA ASP A 295 7.54 -9.35 29.94
C ASP A 295 6.68 -10.27 29.09
N ILE A 296 5.41 -9.89 28.92
CA ILE A 296 4.39 -10.71 28.27
C ILE A 296 3.96 -10.06 26.96
N PRO A 297 3.93 -10.81 25.84
CA PRO A 297 3.37 -10.29 24.61
C PRO A 297 1.87 -10.06 24.76
N VAL A 298 1.42 -8.90 24.30
CA VAL A 298 0.03 -8.49 24.31
C VAL A 298 -0.41 -8.04 22.92
N ARG A 299 -1.71 -8.16 22.66
CA ARG A 299 -2.37 -7.68 21.45
C ARG A 299 -3.50 -6.73 21.83
N ALA A 300 -3.60 -5.58 21.19
CA ALA A 300 -4.74 -4.69 21.32
C ALA A 300 -6.05 -5.41 20.90
N MET A 301 -7.13 -5.21 21.65
CA MET A 301 -8.42 -5.81 21.32
C MET A 301 -9.08 -5.17 20.08
N VAL A 302 -8.75 -3.92 19.79
CA VAL A 302 -9.24 -3.17 18.63
C VAL A 302 -8.10 -3.02 17.62
N ALA A 303 -8.36 -3.40 16.37
CA ALA A 303 -7.41 -3.21 15.27
C ALA A 303 -7.35 -1.73 14.84
N GLY A 304 -6.26 -1.33 14.19
CA GLY A 304 -6.06 0.05 13.77
C GLY A 304 -5.14 0.84 14.70
N THR A 305 -4.87 2.07 14.29
CA THR A 305 -4.02 3.03 14.99
C THR A 305 -4.59 3.46 16.34
N VAL A 306 -5.91 3.32 16.52
CA VAL A 306 -6.59 3.54 17.82
C VAL A 306 -6.03 2.62 18.91
N GLY A 307 -5.61 1.41 18.55
CA GLY A 307 -5.00 0.44 19.46
C GLY A 307 -3.57 0.78 19.89
N ASN A 308 -2.93 1.81 19.32
CA ASN A 308 -1.54 2.14 19.62
C ASN A 308 -1.39 2.78 21.00
N ALA A 309 -0.38 2.37 21.77
CA ALA A 309 -0.13 2.89 23.12
C ALA A 309 1.34 3.29 23.27
N VAL A 310 1.58 4.46 23.87
CA VAL A 310 2.94 4.95 24.20
C VAL A 310 3.43 4.28 25.48
N ALA A 311 4.74 4.15 25.64
CA ALA A 311 5.41 3.69 26.84
C ALA A 311 4.81 4.32 28.12
N GLY A 312 4.60 3.50 29.13
CA GLY A 312 4.09 3.90 30.44
C GLY A 312 2.59 4.20 30.51
N THR A 313 1.82 4.02 29.42
CA THR A 313 0.38 4.31 29.42
C THR A 313 -0.47 3.13 29.87
N ILE A 314 -0.05 1.89 29.60
CA ILE A 314 -0.75 0.66 30.00
C ILE A 314 -0.45 0.39 31.47
N THR A 315 -1.35 0.80 32.36
CA THR A 315 -1.13 0.79 33.82
C THR A 315 -2.29 0.19 34.61
N VAL A 316 -3.41 -0.10 33.95
CA VAL A 316 -4.65 -0.55 34.60
C VAL A 316 -4.90 -2.01 34.29
N MET A 317 -5.11 -2.81 35.34
CA MET A 317 -5.60 -4.19 35.25
C MET A 317 -7.06 -4.22 35.69
N PRO A 318 -8.05 -4.32 34.77
CA PRO A 318 -9.46 -4.42 35.16
C PRO A 318 -9.76 -5.66 36.02
N GLN A 319 -9.05 -6.75 35.75
CA GLN A 319 -9.09 -8.00 36.52
C GLN A 319 -7.64 -8.43 36.82
N PRO A 320 -7.05 -7.96 37.93
CA PRO A 320 -5.67 -8.28 38.28
C PRO A 320 -5.48 -9.79 38.51
N PRO A 321 -4.49 -10.43 37.86
CA PRO A 321 -4.10 -11.80 38.20
C PRO A 321 -3.63 -11.89 39.66
N VAL A 322 -3.88 -13.04 40.30
CA VAL A 322 -3.52 -13.26 41.70
C VAL A 322 -2.01 -13.11 41.90
N GLY A 323 -1.61 -12.31 42.88
CA GLY A 323 -0.20 -12.09 43.21
C GLY A 323 0.51 -11.03 42.37
N VAL A 324 -0.17 -10.34 41.44
CA VAL A 324 0.40 -9.24 40.65
C VAL A 324 0.00 -7.89 41.24
N GLU A 325 0.94 -6.95 41.31
CA GLU A 325 0.69 -5.63 41.91
C GLU A 325 0.60 -4.52 40.86
N TYR A 326 1.40 -4.58 39.81
CA TYR A 326 1.42 -3.56 38.77
C TYR A 326 1.60 -4.14 37.37
N VAL A 327 1.28 -3.29 36.40
CA VAL A 327 1.50 -3.52 34.98
C VAL A 327 2.03 -2.26 34.35
N VAL A 328 2.98 -2.39 33.42
CA VAL A 328 3.54 -1.26 32.67
C VAL A 328 4.06 -1.71 31.31
N ASN A 329 3.83 -0.94 30.26
CA ASN A 329 4.58 -1.12 29.00
C ASN A 329 5.84 -0.25 29.01
N ARG A 330 7.01 -0.84 28.80
CA ARG A 330 8.29 -0.11 28.79
C ARG A 330 8.61 0.54 27.46
N GLU A 331 8.03 0.00 26.38
CA GLU A 331 8.23 0.44 25.01
C GLU A 331 6.90 0.89 24.39
N ASP A 332 7.00 1.67 23.33
CA ASP A 332 5.86 2.09 22.53
C ASP A 332 5.31 0.92 21.70
N ILE A 333 3.99 0.82 21.61
CA ILE A 333 3.26 -0.16 20.80
C ILE A 333 2.53 0.63 19.70
N LEU A 334 3.18 0.87 18.56
CA LEU A 334 2.70 1.74 17.47
C LEU A 334 2.44 1.03 16.14
N ASN A 335 2.51 -0.30 16.12
CA ASN A 335 2.38 -1.12 14.92
C ASN A 335 0.93 -1.46 14.53
N GLY A 336 -0.08 -0.92 15.23
CA GLY A 336 -1.47 -1.01 14.77
C GLY A 336 -1.68 -0.13 13.54
N MET A 337 -2.22 -0.73 12.47
CA MET A 337 -2.43 -0.07 11.18
C MET A 337 -3.90 -0.11 10.78
N GLU A 338 -4.38 0.97 10.18
CA GLU A 338 -5.74 1.00 9.62
C GLU A 338 -5.87 0.04 8.43
N ALA A 339 -7.12 -0.32 8.12
CA ALA A 339 -7.41 -1.02 6.88
C ALA A 339 -7.04 -0.14 5.68
N GLU A 340 -6.59 -0.77 4.59
CA GLU A 340 -6.25 -0.08 3.34
C GLU A 340 -7.42 0.77 2.84
N ALA A 341 -7.13 2.02 2.47
CA ALA A 341 -8.17 2.96 2.05
C ALA A 341 -8.66 2.67 0.62
N ASP A 342 -9.88 3.11 0.28
CA ASP A 342 -10.45 2.91 -1.07
C ASP A 342 -9.56 3.47 -2.19
N LYS A 343 -8.85 4.56 -1.94
CA LYS A 343 -7.92 5.14 -2.91
C LYS A 343 -6.75 4.19 -3.17
N GLU A 344 -6.13 3.68 -2.11
CA GLU A 344 -4.97 2.79 -2.18
C GLU A 344 -5.34 1.45 -2.82
N LEU A 345 -6.46 0.86 -2.40
CA LEU A 345 -6.98 -0.38 -2.99
C LEU A 345 -7.23 -0.22 -4.49
N ARG A 346 -7.80 0.91 -4.92
CA ARG A 346 -8.06 1.20 -6.34
C ARG A 346 -6.77 1.29 -7.14
N GLU A 347 -5.78 2.03 -6.65
CA GLU A 347 -4.48 2.14 -7.34
C GLU A 347 -3.79 0.77 -7.43
N ARG A 348 -3.80 -0.01 -6.33
CA ARG A 348 -3.23 -1.37 -6.35
C ARG A 348 -3.96 -2.30 -7.31
N ALA A 349 -5.29 -2.20 -7.39
CA ALA A 349 -6.09 -2.99 -8.31
C ALA A 349 -5.87 -2.61 -9.79
N LYS A 350 -5.69 -1.31 -10.08
CA LYS A 350 -5.29 -0.85 -11.43
C LYS A 350 -3.93 -1.38 -11.83
N HIS A 351 -2.95 -1.29 -10.95
CA HIS A 351 -1.64 -1.89 -11.20
C HIS A 351 -1.71 -3.41 -11.39
N ALA A 352 -2.53 -4.11 -10.60
CA ALA A 352 -2.75 -5.54 -10.80
C ALA A 352 -3.35 -5.85 -12.18
N LEU A 353 -4.28 -5.03 -12.67
CA LEU A 353 -4.84 -5.15 -14.02
C LEU A 353 -3.80 -4.87 -15.11
N GLU A 354 -2.96 -3.86 -14.95
CA GLU A 354 -1.85 -3.54 -15.86
C GLU A 354 -0.85 -4.70 -15.94
N VAL A 355 -0.45 -5.24 -14.79
CA VAL A 355 0.46 -6.40 -14.70
C VAL A 355 -0.18 -7.68 -15.27
N ALA A 356 -1.48 -7.88 -15.08
CA ALA A 356 -2.21 -9.00 -15.66
C ALA A 356 -2.25 -8.95 -17.19
N GLY A 357 -2.13 -7.77 -17.80
CA GLY A 357 -1.90 -7.59 -19.22
C GLY A 357 -0.51 -8.09 -19.61
N LYS A 358 -0.29 -9.42 -19.68
CA LYS A 358 0.95 -9.99 -20.22
C LYS A 358 1.16 -9.54 -21.67
N ALA A 359 2.41 -9.49 -22.11
CA ALA A 359 2.79 -9.20 -23.49
C ALA A 359 2.51 -7.78 -24.03
N THR A 360 2.57 -6.75 -23.17
CA THR A 360 2.70 -5.34 -23.62
C THR A 360 4.08 -4.79 -23.26
N LEU A 361 4.52 -3.70 -23.91
CA LEU A 361 5.78 -3.03 -23.57
C LEU A 361 5.81 -2.58 -22.12
N VAL A 362 4.72 -1.97 -21.65
CA VAL A 362 4.59 -1.43 -20.29
C VAL A 362 4.73 -2.55 -19.26
N SER A 363 4.16 -3.73 -19.54
CA SER A 363 4.26 -4.89 -18.65
C SER A 363 5.67 -5.47 -18.61
N LEU A 364 6.37 -5.48 -19.75
CA LEU A 364 7.77 -5.91 -19.82
C LEU A 364 8.68 -4.92 -19.07
N GLU A 365 8.47 -3.62 -19.27
CA GLU A 365 9.22 -2.54 -18.60
C GLU A 365 9.03 -2.57 -17.09
N SER A 366 7.78 -2.56 -16.63
CA SER A 366 7.43 -2.51 -15.20
C SER A 366 7.96 -3.72 -14.44
N ALA A 367 7.91 -4.90 -15.06
CA ALA A 367 8.36 -6.10 -14.40
C ALA A 367 9.88 -6.22 -14.32
N VAL A 368 10.60 -5.75 -15.36
CA VAL A 368 12.06 -5.68 -15.33
C VAL A 368 12.51 -4.64 -14.30
N TRP A 369 11.84 -3.49 -14.20
CA TRP A 369 12.07 -2.50 -13.14
C TRP A 369 11.79 -3.05 -11.73
N GLY A 370 10.91 -4.04 -11.59
CA GLY A 370 10.62 -4.70 -10.32
C GLY A 370 11.72 -5.64 -9.82
N VAL A 371 12.74 -5.93 -10.63
CA VAL A 371 13.90 -6.75 -10.23
C VAL A 371 14.84 -5.92 -9.36
N GLU A 372 15.27 -6.48 -8.22
CA GLU A 372 16.14 -5.78 -7.28
C GLU A 372 17.48 -5.41 -7.93
N GLY A 373 17.89 -4.15 -7.76
CA GLY A 373 19.16 -3.63 -8.26
C GLY A 373 19.15 -3.21 -9.74
N VAL A 374 18.01 -3.21 -10.43
CA VAL A 374 17.88 -2.61 -11.77
C VAL A 374 17.88 -1.08 -11.65
N ASP A 375 18.75 -0.44 -12.42
CA ASP A 375 18.97 1.01 -12.38
C ASP A 375 18.42 1.74 -13.62
N SER A 376 18.34 1.06 -14.77
CA SER A 376 17.82 1.63 -16.02
C SER A 376 17.32 0.52 -16.95
N VAL A 377 16.23 0.82 -17.67
CA VAL A 377 15.63 -0.08 -18.67
C VAL A 377 15.33 0.72 -19.93
N LEU A 378 15.73 0.20 -21.09
CA LEU A 378 15.35 0.73 -22.40
C LEU A 378 14.70 -0.38 -23.22
N ILE A 379 13.54 -0.09 -23.82
CA ILE A 379 12.79 -1.03 -24.66
C ILE A 379 12.60 -0.45 -26.05
N GLU A 380 12.90 -1.25 -27.07
CA GLU A 380 12.69 -0.90 -28.47
C GLU A 380 11.85 -1.98 -29.18
N GLU A 381 10.74 -1.57 -29.79
CA GLU A 381 9.92 -2.43 -30.64
C GLU A 381 10.42 -2.44 -32.07
N MET A 382 10.28 -3.59 -32.74
CA MET A 382 10.68 -3.76 -34.14
C MET A 382 12.15 -3.40 -34.33
N SER A 383 13.02 -3.86 -33.41
CA SER A 383 14.47 -3.73 -33.57
C SER A 383 14.87 -4.21 -34.97
N ASP A 384 15.67 -3.41 -35.66
CA ASP A 384 16.10 -3.65 -37.05
C ASP A 384 14.94 -3.78 -38.06
N GLY A 385 13.76 -3.25 -37.73
CA GLY A 385 12.55 -3.30 -38.54
C GLY A 385 11.88 -4.67 -38.60
N VAL A 386 12.24 -5.60 -37.71
CA VAL A 386 11.71 -6.98 -37.71
C VAL A 386 10.48 -7.08 -36.81
N PRO A 387 9.27 -7.34 -37.35
CA PRO A 387 8.07 -7.53 -36.53
C PRO A 387 8.21 -8.75 -35.61
N GLY A 388 7.80 -8.60 -34.35
CA GLY A 388 7.85 -9.68 -33.36
C GLY A 388 9.19 -9.81 -32.62
N VAL A 389 10.14 -8.91 -32.86
CA VAL A 389 11.37 -8.78 -32.06
C VAL A 389 11.28 -7.53 -31.18
N VAL A 390 11.54 -7.70 -29.89
CA VAL A 390 11.65 -6.61 -28.91
C VAL A 390 13.06 -6.64 -28.37
N LYS A 391 13.76 -5.50 -28.42
CA LYS A 391 15.09 -5.38 -27.83
C LYS A 391 14.97 -4.72 -26.46
N LEU A 392 15.65 -5.30 -25.48
CA LEU A 392 15.63 -4.85 -24.11
C LEU A 392 17.07 -4.65 -23.63
N ILE A 393 17.39 -3.43 -23.22
CA ILE A 393 18.69 -3.08 -22.66
C ILE A 393 18.50 -2.76 -21.19
N VAL A 394 19.11 -3.53 -20.31
CA VAL A 394 18.94 -3.37 -18.85
C VAL A 394 20.28 -3.16 -18.19
N ASP A 395 20.34 -2.13 -17.36
CA ASP A 395 21.46 -1.84 -16.48
C ASP A 395 21.10 -2.20 -15.02
N GLY A 396 22.05 -2.81 -14.31
CA GLY A 396 21.82 -3.29 -12.94
C GLY A 396 21.02 -4.61 -12.87
N GLY A 397 20.88 -5.16 -11.66
CA GLY A 397 20.13 -6.38 -11.37
C GLY A 397 20.81 -7.68 -11.85
N GLU A 398 20.36 -8.82 -11.31
CA GLU A 398 20.91 -10.12 -11.68
C GLU A 398 20.37 -10.58 -13.05
N THR A 399 21.27 -10.91 -13.99
CA THR A 399 20.91 -11.37 -15.34
C THR A 399 19.94 -12.55 -15.33
N SER A 400 20.14 -13.53 -14.44
CA SER A 400 19.32 -14.74 -14.39
C SER A 400 17.86 -14.44 -13.98
N GLU A 401 17.67 -13.49 -13.07
CA GLU A 401 16.36 -13.05 -12.60
C GLU A 401 15.63 -12.24 -13.67
N ILE A 402 16.34 -11.34 -14.35
CA ILE A 402 15.80 -10.54 -15.46
C ILE A 402 15.33 -11.46 -16.59
N GLU A 403 16.14 -12.43 -17.01
CA GLU A 403 15.76 -13.40 -18.05
C GLU A 403 14.54 -14.24 -17.67
N ARG A 404 14.41 -14.61 -16.39
CA ARG A 404 13.22 -15.31 -15.87
C ARG A 404 11.97 -14.44 -16.00
N VAL A 405 12.05 -13.18 -15.58
CA VAL A 405 10.94 -12.22 -15.63
C VAL A 405 10.50 -11.95 -17.08
N ILE A 406 11.45 -11.73 -17.98
CA ILE A 406 11.17 -11.54 -19.41
C ILE A 406 10.42 -12.75 -19.99
N ASN A 407 10.85 -13.96 -19.66
CA ASN A 407 10.22 -15.18 -20.15
C ASN A 407 8.81 -15.41 -19.61
N ASP A 408 8.50 -14.97 -18.38
CA ASP A 408 7.15 -15.10 -17.83
C ASP A 408 6.15 -14.12 -18.47
N ILE A 409 6.64 -12.99 -18.99
CA ILE A 409 5.80 -11.88 -19.44
C ILE A 409 5.66 -11.81 -20.96
N ARG A 410 6.68 -12.25 -21.71
CA ARG A 410 6.63 -12.21 -23.18
C ARG A 410 5.49 -13.05 -23.73
N ALA A 411 4.87 -12.59 -24.82
CA ALA A 411 3.91 -13.40 -25.56
C ALA A 411 4.59 -14.59 -26.25
N ALA A 412 3.81 -15.66 -26.43
CA ALA A 412 4.18 -16.72 -27.37
C ALA A 412 4.36 -16.12 -28.77
N GLY A 413 5.51 -16.41 -29.40
CA GLY A 413 5.85 -15.90 -30.73
C GLY A 413 6.60 -14.56 -30.76
N VAL A 414 6.74 -13.87 -29.62
CA VAL A 414 7.62 -12.67 -29.52
C VAL A 414 8.99 -13.10 -29.02
N ARG A 415 10.04 -12.66 -29.74
CA ARG A 415 11.44 -12.84 -29.36
C ARG A 415 11.92 -11.59 -28.64
N VAL A 416 12.26 -11.71 -27.36
CA VAL A 416 12.87 -10.62 -26.58
C VAL A 416 14.38 -10.82 -26.58
N GLU A 417 15.11 -9.83 -27.08
CA GLU A 417 16.57 -9.83 -27.10
C GLU A 417 17.10 -8.95 -25.98
N PHE A 418 17.53 -9.59 -24.91
CA PHE A 418 18.11 -8.93 -23.75
C PHE A 418 19.62 -8.69 -23.95
N SER A 419 20.09 -7.49 -23.64
CA SER A 419 21.51 -7.14 -23.62
C SER A 419 21.84 -6.12 -22.52
N ARG A 420 23.13 -6.01 -22.18
CA ARG A 420 23.65 -4.96 -21.29
C ARG A 420 24.07 -3.73 -22.10
N PRO A 421 23.95 -2.51 -21.55
CA PRO A 421 24.38 -1.31 -22.26
C PRO A 421 25.89 -1.32 -22.49
N LYS A 422 26.32 -0.70 -23.59
CA LYS A 422 27.73 -0.47 -23.87
C LYS A 422 28.21 0.72 -23.05
N THR A 423 29.22 0.53 -22.20
CA THR A 423 29.74 1.60 -21.35
C THR A 423 30.61 2.57 -22.17
N ILE A 424 30.28 3.86 -22.12
CA ILE A 424 31.14 4.94 -22.59
C ILE A 424 31.75 5.62 -21.37
N HIS A 425 33.07 5.68 -21.36
CA HIS A 425 33.78 6.42 -20.34
C HIS A 425 33.84 7.89 -20.70
N ILE A 426 33.42 8.76 -19.79
CA ILE A 426 33.45 10.21 -19.93
C ILE A 426 34.56 10.76 -19.04
N ASP A 427 35.52 11.44 -19.66
CA ASP A 427 36.47 12.29 -18.94
C ASP A 427 36.02 13.75 -19.03
N VAL A 428 36.05 14.43 -17.89
CA VAL A 428 35.70 15.84 -17.81
C VAL A 428 36.89 16.62 -17.30
N THR A 429 37.25 17.70 -17.99
CA THR A 429 38.24 18.67 -17.51
C THR A 429 37.59 20.03 -17.38
N LEU A 430 37.52 20.56 -16.16
CA LEU A 430 36.95 21.88 -15.86
C LEU A 430 38.05 22.86 -15.46
N THR A 431 37.96 24.09 -15.93
CA THR A 431 38.72 25.22 -15.38
C THR A 431 37.77 26.16 -14.68
N VAL A 432 37.93 26.33 -13.37
CA VAL A 432 37.02 27.11 -12.51
C VAL A 432 37.75 28.25 -11.81
N THR A 433 37.06 29.38 -11.63
CA THR A 433 37.53 30.50 -10.82
C THR A 433 36.87 30.45 -9.46
N LEU A 434 37.67 30.48 -8.39
CA LEU A 434 37.16 30.46 -7.01
C LEU A 434 36.97 31.86 -6.43
N LYS A 435 36.01 31.96 -5.50
CA LYS A 435 35.82 33.16 -4.66
C LYS A 435 37.01 33.32 -3.71
N ARG A 436 37.27 34.58 -3.30
CA ARG A 436 38.40 34.90 -2.42
C ARG A 436 38.19 34.31 -1.02
N GLY A 437 39.17 33.53 -0.55
CA GLY A 437 39.13 32.89 0.77
C GLY A 437 38.73 31.40 0.74
N ALA A 438 38.40 30.86 -0.43
CA ALA A 438 38.10 29.45 -0.62
C ALA A 438 39.34 28.56 -0.44
N THR A 439 39.13 27.32 0.02
CA THR A 439 40.18 26.29 0.08
C THR A 439 40.13 25.43 -1.18
N PRO A 440 41.11 25.51 -2.11
CA PRO A 440 41.03 24.87 -3.43
C PRO A 440 40.74 23.37 -3.38
N ALA A 441 41.43 22.63 -2.51
CA ALA A 441 41.27 21.17 -2.42
C ALA A 441 39.86 20.72 -1.99
N SER A 442 39.17 21.50 -1.15
CA SER A 442 37.81 21.18 -0.72
C SER A 442 36.83 21.41 -1.88
N VAL A 443 36.95 22.56 -2.54
CA VAL A 443 36.06 22.93 -3.64
C VAL A 443 36.26 22.02 -4.86
N GLU A 444 37.50 21.60 -5.13
CA GLU A 444 37.81 20.59 -6.15
C GLU A 444 37.09 19.26 -5.85
N GLY A 445 37.17 18.75 -4.61
CA GLY A 445 36.48 17.52 -4.23
C GLY A 445 34.96 17.61 -4.35
N ASP A 446 34.38 18.76 -3.97
CA ASP A 446 32.94 18.98 -4.04
C ASP A 446 32.42 19.07 -5.48
N ILE A 447 33.16 19.77 -6.37
CA ILE A 447 32.85 19.82 -7.80
C ILE A 447 32.98 18.43 -8.43
N GLU A 448 34.06 17.68 -8.13
CA GLU A 448 34.26 16.34 -8.67
C GLU A 448 33.07 15.43 -8.29
N ALA A 449 32.67 15.43 -7.02
CA ALA A 449 31.56 14.62 -6.54
C ALA A 449 30.25 14.97 -7.26
N LYS A 450 29.96 16.27 -7.45
CA LYS A 450 28.76 16.75 -8.14
C LYS A 450 28.73 16.37 -9.61
N VAL A 451 29.85 16.55 -10.31
CA VAL A 451 29.96 16.20 -11.74
C VAL A 451 29.85 14.69 -11.94
N ARG A 452 30.53 13.89 -11.10
CA ARG A 452 30.38 12.42 -11.12
C ARG A 452 28.94 12.00 -10.85
N SER A 453 28.29 12.57 -9.85
CA SER A 453 26.89 12.27 -9.52
C SER A 453 25.94 12.59 -10.67
N TYR A 454 26.15 13.69 -11.39
CA TYR A 454 25.35 14.02 -12.56
C TYR A 454 25.51 12.97 -13.66
N ILE A 455 26.75 12.62 -14.04
CA ILE A 455 26.99 11.65 -15.13
C ILE A 455 26.45 10.27 -14.74
N SER A 456 26.64 9.83 -13.49
CA SER A 456 26.10 8.54 -13.03
C SER A 456 24.58 8.48 -12.97
N SER A 457 23.88 9.63 -12.95
CA SER A 457 22.42 9.70 -12.97
C SER A 457 21.79 9.57 -14.35
N LEU A 458 22.59 9.55 -15.42
CA LEU A 458 22.12 9.43 -16.79
C LEU A 458 21.69 7.99 -17.09
N ASN A 459 20.54 7.85 -17.75
CA ASN A 459 20.02 6.55 -18.19
C ASN A 459 20.72 6.09 -19.47
N VAL A 460 20.43 4.86 -19.90
CA VAL A 460 20.91 4.34 -21.20
C VAL A 460 20.34 5.20 -22.34
N GLY A 461 21.19 5.71 -23.22
CA GLY A 461 20.81 6.56 -24.34
C GLY A 461 20.66 8.05 -24.02
N ASP A 462 20.84 8.48 -22.76
CA ASP A 462 20.81 9.91 -22.41
C ASP A 462 22.10 10.63 -22.84
N ASP A 463 21.94 11.77 -23.50
CA ASP A 463 23.07 12.62 -23.89
C ASP A 463 23.76 13.27 -22.70
N VAL A 464 25.07 13.46 -22.81
CA VAL A 464 25.83 14.24 -21.82
C VAL A 464 25.71 15.72 -22.16
N ILE A 465 24.93 16.45 -21.35
CA ILE A 465 24.61 17.85 -21.62
C ILE A 465 25.68 18.77 -21.02
N TYR A 466 26.32 19.55 -21.89
CA TYR A 466 27.39 20.48 -21.51
C TYR A 466 26.95 21.47 -20.43
N SER A 467 25.80 22.12 -20.64
CA SER A 467 25.29 23.17 -19.73
C SER A 467 24.90 22.62 -18.35
N ARG A 468 24.52 21.35 -18.25
CA ARG A 468 24.20 20.69 -16.97
C ARG A 468 25.45 20.46 -16.13
N ILE A 469 26.58 20.11 -16.76
CA ILE A 469 27.88 19.97 -16.07
C ILE A 469 28.36 21.34 -15.56
N VAL A 470 28.24 22.39 -16.37
CA VAL A 470 28.56 23.76 -15.93
C VAL A 470 27.68 24.17 -14.75
N GLY A 471 26.36 23.90 -14.83
CA GLY A 471 25.42 24.16 -13.74
C GLY A 471 25.79 23.42 -12.45
N ALA A 472 26.11 22.12 -12.54
CA ALA A 472 26.51 21.32 -11.39
C ALA A 472 27.77 21.86 -10.69
N ALA A 473 28.73 22.41 -11.46
CA ALA A 473 29.91 23.05 -10.91
C ALA A 473 29.60 24.42 -10.27
N LEU A 474 28.70 25.22 -10.84
CA LEU A 474 28.30 26.53 -10.31
C LEU A 474 27.42 26.43 -9.04
N GLU A 475 26.76 25.29 -8.82
CA GLU A 475 26.01 25.02 -7.58
C GLU A 475 26.92 24.85 -6.35
N VAL A 476 28.21 24.56 -6.54
CA VAL A 476 29.16 24.40 -5.43
C VAL A 476 29.46 25.76 -4.82
N GLU A 477 29.35 25.84 -3.49
CA GLU A 477 29.68 27.05 -2.73
C GLU A 477 31.13 27.46 -3.00
N ASP A 478 31.42 28.75 -2.98
CA ASP A 478 32.75 29.30 -3.31
C ASP A 478 33.25 29.19 -4.77
N VAL A 479 32.47 28.61 -5.70
CA VAL A 479 32.72 28.78 -7.13
C VAL A 479 32.22 30.15 -7.59
N TYR A 480 33.08 30.93 -8.26
CA TYR A 480 32.75 32.24 -8.81
C TYR A 480 32.32 32.13 -10.28
N ASP A 481 33.05 31.37 -11.09
CA ASP A 481 32.78 31.19 -12.52
C ASP A 481 33.41 29.89 -13.05
N VAL A 482 32.90 29.38 -14.18
CA VAL A 482 33.45 28.26 -14.93
C VAL A 482 33.98 28.79 -16.27
N ASN A 483 35.30 28.80 -16.43
CA ASN A 483 35.94 29.42 -17.59
C ASN A 483 35.97 28.52 -18.82
N GLU A 484 36.33 27.25 -18.62
CA GLU A 484 36.48 26.27 -19.70
C GLU A 484 36.01 24.90 -19.22
N LEU A 485 35.35 24.15 -20.10
CA LEU A 485 34.92 22.78 -19.87
C LEU A 485 35.26 21.98 -21.14
N THR A 486 36.00 20.90 -20.97
CA THR A 486 36.29 19.92 -22.01
C THR A 486 35.74 18.57 -21.59
N ILE A 487 34.95 17.94 -22.45
CA ILE A 487 34.39 16.61 -22.23
C ILE A 487 34.96 15.69 -23.30
N LYS A 488 35.53 14.57 -22.89
CA LYS A 488 36.03 13.53 -23.78
C LYS A 488 35.26 12.24 -23.56
N ALA A 489 34.81 11.61 -24.65
CA ALA A 489 34.12 10.33 -24.60
C ALA A 489 34.94 9.21 -25.25
N PHE A 490 34.98 8.06 -24.58
CA PHE A 490 35.72 6.87 -25.01
C PHE A 490 34.75 5.68 -25.14
N ARG A 491 34.54 5.22 -26.38
CA ARG A 491 33.63 4.09 -26.71
C ARG A 491 34.31 2.71 -26.67
N LYS A 492 35.65 2.67 -26.67
CA LYS A 492 36.47 1.47 -26.47
C LYS A 492 37.73 1.84 -25.67
N GLU A 493 38.32 0.88 -24.97
CA GLU A 493 39.62 1.06 -24.31
C GLU A 493 40.67 1.52 -25.35
N GLY A 494 41.01 2.82 -25.30
CA GLY A 494 42.14 3.39 -26.05
C GLY A 494 41.82 4.23 -27.29
N GLU A 495 40.56 4.36 -27.72
CA GLU A 495 40.19 5.26 -28.84
C GLU A 495 39.38 6.47 -28.33
N GLU A 496 39.98 7.67 -28.40
CA GLU A 496 39.30 8.96 -28.20
C GLU A 496 38.39 9.20 -29.41
N VAL A 497 37.06 9.16 -29.22
CA VAL A 497 36.11 9.21 -30.34
C VAL A 497 35.51 10.61 -30.50
N ILE A 498 35.26 11.33 -29.40
CA ILE A 498 34.61 12.64 -29.42
C ILE A 498 35.20 13.53 -28.32
N THR A 499 35.72 14.70 -28.71
CA THR A 499 36.11 15.78 -27.79
C THR A 499 35.23 16.98 -28.05
N SER A 500 34.47 17.38 -27.04
CA SER A 500 33.62 18.56 -27.08
C SER A 500 34.08 19.60 -26.08
N THR A 501 34.03 20.87 -26.48
CA THR A 501 34.39 22.02 -25.64
C THR A 501 33.21 22.97 -25.37
N ARG A 502 32.10 22.83 -26.12
CA ARG A 502 30.90 23.69 -26.01
C ARG A 502 29.59 23.01 -26.41
N GLU A 503 29.63 21.78 -26.91
CA GLU A 503 28.48 21.05 -27.42
C GLU A 503 28.17 19.83 -26.54
N ASN A 504 26.94 19.33 -26.60
CA ASN A 504 26.57 18.09 -25.93
C ASN A 504 27.29 16.91 -26.58
N ILE A 505 27.55 15.86 -25.80
CA ILE A 505 28.01 14.59 -26.38
C ILE A 505 26.77 13.73 -26.60
N GLU A 506 26.50 13.45 -27.87
CA GLU A 506 25.44 12.52 -28.26
C GLU A 506 25.84 11.08 -27.90
N ILE A 507 24.99 10.43 -27.13
CA ILE A 507 25.13 9.04 -26.71
C ILE A 507 24.19 8.20 -27.57
N HIS A 508 24.69 7.11 -28.18
CA HIS A 508 23.80 6.26 -28.98
C HIS A 508 22.82 5.51 -28.08
N ALA A 509 21.67 5.11 -28.62
CA ALA A 509 20.57 4.48 -27.86
C ALA A 509 20.98 3.23 -27.06
N GLU A 510 22.08 2.56 -27.40
CA GLU A 510 22.56 1.36 -26.68
C GLU A 510 23.71 1.64 -25.69
N GLU A 511 24.08 2.90 -25.54
CA GLU A 511 25.27 3.32 -24.81
C GLU A 511 24.89 3.98 -23.48
N ARG A 512 25.72 3.80 -22.45
CA ARG A 512 25.57 4.47 -21.16
C ARG A 512 26.83 5.24 -20.82
N ALA A 513 26.67 6.53 -20.52
CA ALA A 513 27.75 7.38 -20.06
C ALA A 513 28.11 7.05 -18.60
N VAL A 514 29.40 6.81 -18.33
CA VAL A 514 29.93 6.54 -17.00
C VAL A 514 31.14 7.45 -16.77
N PRO A 515 31.23 8.14 -15.62
CA PRO A 515 32.37 9.01 -15.35
C PRO A 515 33.64 8.17 -15.14
N ARG A 516 34.73 8.52 -15.83
CA ARG A 516 36.04 7.90 -15.64
C ARG A 516 36.96 8.86 -14.89
N GLU A 517 37.45 9.90 -15.55
CA GLU A 517 38.27 10.95 -14.93
C GLU A 517 37.53 12.28 -14.85
N VAL A 518 37.63 12.97 -13.71
CA VAL A 518 37.13 14.34 -13.55
C VAL A 518 38.28 15.18 -13.02
N ASN A 519 38.86 15.99 -13.89
CA ASN A 519 40.02 16.84 -13.59
C ASN A 519 39.56 18.29 -13.44
N ILE A 520 39.95 18.94 -12.34
CA ILE A 520 39.56 20.31 -12.03
C ILE A 520 40.82 21.17 -11.93
N LEU A 521 40.84 22.25 -12.72
CA LEU A 521 41.92 23.23 -12.76
C LEU A 521 41.41 24.53 -12.14
N VAL A 522 42.02 24.94 -11.04
CA VAL A 522 41.61 26.14 -10.31
C VAL A 522 42.41 27.37 -10.75
N LYS A 523 41.70 28.46 -11.04
CA LYS A 523 42.24 29.81 -11.13
C LYS A 523 41.77 30.63 -9.94
N MET A 524 42.70 31.40 -9.36
CA MET A 524 42.33 32.38 -8.33
C MET A 524 41.77 33.63 -9.02
N SER A 525 40.70 34.19 -8.47
CA SER A 525 40.17 35.47 -8.97
C SER A 525 41.21 36.58 -8.82
N GLU A 526 41.89 36.94 -9.92
CA GLU A 526 42.70 38.15 -10.02
C GLU A 526 41.81 39.34 -10.37
N ILE A 527 41.11 39.87 -9.37
CA ILE A 527 40.61 41.25 -9.44
C ILE A 527 41.26 42.04 -8.31
N GLY A 528 42.33 42.75 -8.69
CA GLY A 528 42.86 43.90 -7.98
C GLY A 528 41.82 45.02 -7.92
N GLY A 529 41.91 45.83 -6.87
CA GLY A 529 40.85 46.73 -6.44
C GLY A 529 40.40 47.78 -7.44
N LYS A 530 39.09 48.04 -7.42
CA LYS A 530 38.53 49.29 -6.90
C LYS A 530 37.11 49.08 -6.43
#